data_AF-A0A7J7KSA6-F1
#
_entry.id   AF-A0A7J7KSA6-F1
#
_cell.length_a   1.000
_cell.length_b   1.000
_cell.length_c   1.000
_cell.angle_alpha   90.00
_cell.angle_beta   90.00
_cell.angle_gamma   90.00
#
_symmetry.space_group_name_H-M   'P 1'
#
loop_
_entity.id
_entity.type
_entity.pdbx_description
1 polymer ?
#
loop_
_entity_poly.entity_id
_entity_poly.type
_entity_poly.pdbx_seq_one_letter_code
_entity_poly.pdbx_strand_id
1 'polypeptide(L)'
;MYNYCVVGIALLFKLDSLSQLLLVVYIMNFLDMFAMRPGSFAKTYKCFPVSFMEGKDRPDVEHGGKIIMPPSALDALTQRNIQYPMLFKLTNKFATKSTHCGVLEFVADEGRIYMPYWMMRNLLVEEGGFIELESVSLPVAEYVKMQPQSVDFLDISNPKAVLERALRTFACLTIDDIISINYNDKKYEFNVLELRPAGAVSIIECDMNVDFAPPVGYVEPEYSKPAEAMEEDGVDYSSIKIPQTGFKAFGCEGNRLDGKAKKNTSAESSSPLSQHERNII
;
A
#
# COMPACT_ATOMS: atom_id res chain seq x y z
N MET A 1 36.70 5.36 26.40
CA MET A 1 35.48 4.53 26.20
C MET A 1 35.79 3.09 25.79
N TYR A 2 36.80 2.80 24.96
CA TYR A 2 37.13 1.40 24.56
C TYR A 2 37.59 0.47 25.71
N ASN A 3 38.19 1.00 26.78
CA ASN A 3 38.71 0.17 27.87
C ASN A 3 37.64 -0.40 28.84
N TYR A 4 36.43 0.17 28.90
CA TYR A 4 35.39 -0.33 29.80
C TYR A 4 34.56 -1.47 29.19
N CYS A 5 34.49 -1.55 27.85
CA CYS A 5 33.76 -2.61 27.16
C CYS A 5 34.49 -3.96 27.25
N VAL A 6 35.83 -3.95 27.15
CA VAL A 6 36.65 -5.18 27.21
C VAL A 6 36.64 -5.80 28.62
N VAL A 7 36.61 -4.97 29.67
CA VAL A 7 36.56 -5.46 31.06
C VAL A 7 35.21 -6.12 31.37
N GLY A 8 34.11 -5.61 30.80
CA GLY A 8 32.77 -6.21 30.95
C GLY A 8 32.65 -7.58 30.29
N ILE A 9 33.25 -7.77 29.11
CA ILE A 9 33.24 -9.05 28.38
C ILE A 9 34.10 -10.11 29.10
N ALA A 10 35.21 -9.72 29.75
CA ALA A 10 36.06 -10.65 30.48
C ALA A 10 35.42 -11.21 31.77
N LEU A 11 34.54 -10.45 32.42
CA LEU A 11 33.77 -10.91 33.59
C LEU A 11 32.62 -11.88 33.22
N LEU A 12 32.23 -11.90 31.94
CA LEU A 12 31.14 -12.72 31.41
C LEU A 12 31.46 -14.23 31.46
N PHE A 13 32.74 -14.62 31.46
CA PHE A 13 33.18 -16.02 31.47
C PHE A 13 33.24 -16.68 32.87
N LYS A 14 32.95 -15.94 33.96
CA LYS A 14 33.17 -16.42 35.34
C LYS A 14 31.90 -16.54 36.19
N LEU A 15 30.73 -16.45 35.55
CA LEU A 15 29.42 -16.40 36.21
C LEU A 15 28.53 -17.55 35.72
N ASP A 16 27.75 -18.13 36.63
CA ASP A 16 26.84 -19.25 36.33
C ASP A 16 25.76 -18.87 35.29
N SER A 17 25.30 -19.85 34.51
CA SER A 17 24.41 -19.69 33.34
C SER A 17 23.14 -18.85 33.61
N LEU A 18 22.55 -18.95 34.81
CA LEU A 18 21.39 -18.15 35.21
C LEU A 18 21.72 -16.66 35.43
N SER A 19 22.92 -16.36 35.94
CA SER A 19 23.38 -14.99 36.15
C SER A 19 23.84 -14.31 34.85
N GLN A 20 24.35 -15.07 33.88
CA GLN A 20 24.62 -14.57 32.53
C GLN A 20 23.31 -14.16 31.83
N LEU A 21 22.25 -14.96 31.92
CA LEU A 21 20.96 -14.64 31.31
C LEU A 21 20.36 -13.37 31.94
N LEU A 22 20.40 -13.25 33.27
CA LEU A 22 19.90 -12.08 33.98
C LEU A 22 20.72 -10.83 33.66
N LEU A 23 22.04 -10.95 33.51
CA LEU A 23 22.92 -9.86 33.11
C LEU A 23 22.72 -9.47 31.64
N VAL A 24 22.50 -10.42 30.73
CA VAL A 24 22.16 -10.12 29.32
C VAL A 24 20.82 -9.41 29.25
N VAL A 25 19.81 -9.87 29.98
CA VAL A 25 18.51 -9.18 30.08
C VAL A 25 18.69 -7.80 30.71
N TYR A 26 19.52 -7.64 31.74
CA TYR A 26 19.80 -6.35 32.35
C TYR A 26 20.58 -5.43 31.40
N ILE A 27 21.55 -5.95 30.63
CA ILE A 27 22.32 -5.19 29.64
C ILE A 27 21.44 -4.83 28.44
N MET A 28 20.53 -5.69 28.00
CA MET A 28 19.56 -5.39 26.94
C MET A 28 18.58 -4.31 27.42
N ASN A 29 18.01 -4.45 28.63
CA ASN A 29 17.16 -3.42 29.23
C ASN A 29 17.94 -2.12 29.53
N PHE A 30 19.22 -2.21 29.88
CA PHE A 30 20.08 -1.05 30.15
C PHE A 30 20.56 -0.39 28.85
N LEU A 31 20.73 -1.15 27.76
CA LEU A 31 20.93 -0.60 26.41
C LEU A 31 19.65 0.08 25.91
N ASP A 32 18.47 -0.50 26.17
CA ASP A 32 17.17 0.12 25.87
C ASP A 32 16.98 1.41 26.71
N MET A 33 17.44 1.43 27.96
CA MET A 33 17.38 2.63 28.82
C MET A 33 18.41 3.71 28.40
N PHE A 34 19.52 3.33 27.77
CA PHE A 34 20.51 4.24 27.17
C PHE A 34 20.21 4.63 25.73
N ALA A 35 19.12 4.13 25.14
CA ALA A 35 18.61 4.59 23.86
C ALA A 35 17.80 5.90 23.97
N MET A 36 17.86 6.63 25.10
CA MET A 36 17.53 8.06 25.11
C MET A 36 18.58 8.82 24.30
N ARG A 37 18.30 8.93 23.00
CA ARG A 37 19.08 9.74 22.05
C ARG A 37 19.20 11.17 22.61
N PRO A 38 20.43 11.66 22.87
CA PRO A 38 20.62 13.08 23.16
C PRO A 38 20.43 13.86 21.85
N GLY A 39 19.17 14.14 21.51
CA GLY A 39 18.83 14.83 20.27
C GLY A 39 17.39 14.69 19.78
N SER A 40 16.57 13.75 20.29
CA SER A 40 15.16 13.70 19.88
C SER A 40 14.33 14.76 20.62
N PHE A 41 13.57 15.53 19.84
CA PHE A 41 12.53 16.40 20.36
C PHE A 41 11.34 15.53 20.77
N ALA A 42 11.08 15.41 22.08
CA ALA A 42 9.91 14.71 22.61
C ALA A 42 9.05 15.69 23.40
N LYS A 43 7.77 15.84 23.02
CA LYS A 43 6.83 16.72 23.71
C LYS A 43 5.39 16.22 23.57
N THR A 44 4.59 16.41 24.61
CA THR A 44 3.17 16.06 24.60
C THR A 44 2.34 17.25 24.12
N TYR A 45 1.41 16.99 23.20
CA TYR A 45 0.50 17.99 22.65
C TYR A 45 -0.95 17.52 22.74
N LYS A 46 -1.90 18.47 22.76
CA LYS A 46 -3.32 18.16 22.57
C LYS A 46 -3.62 18.05 21.09
N CYS A 47 -4.22 16.95 20.66
CA CYS A 47 -4.59 16.77 19.26
C CYS A 47 -6.05 17.13 19.00
N PHE A 48 -6.28 17.83 17.89
CA PHE A 48 -7.60 18.19 17.41
C PHE A 48 -7.72 17.84 15.92
N PRO A 49 -8.94 17.55 15.43
CA PRO A 49 -9.14 17.37 14.01
C PRO A 49 -8.98 18.69 13.27
N VAL A 50 -8.58 18.63 11.99
CA VAL A 50 -8.36 19.83 11.16
C VAL A 50 -9.60 20.73 11.08
N SER A 51 -10.81 20.16 11.18
CA SER A 51 -12.08 20.90 11.17
C SER A 51 -12.23 21.91 12.32
N PHE A 52 -11.45 21.79 13.40
CA PHE A 52 -11.48 22.74 14.51
C PHE A 52 -10.61 23.98 14.27
N MET A 53 -9.80 24.00 13.20
CA MET A 53 -9.03 25.17 12.85
C MET A 53 -9.94 26.30 12.36
N GLU A 54 -9.80 27.48 12.96
CA GLU A 54 -10.53 28.66 12.56
C GLU A 54 -10.08 29.13 11.16
N GLY A 55 -11.04 29.30 10.23
CA GLY A 55 -10.84 30.18 9.06
C GLY A 55 -10.63 29.55 7.68
N LYS A 56 -10.83 28.24 7.48
CA LYS A 56 -11.17 27.59 6.18
C LYS A 56 -11.09 26.07 6.32
N ASP A 57 -12.10 25.35 5.84
CA ASP A 57 -11.97 23.92 5.61
C ASP A 57 -10.85 23.66 4.58
N ARG A 58 -9.84 22.91 4.99
CA ARG A 58 -8.67 22.56 4.18
C ARG A 58 -8.72 21.06 3.87
N PRO A 59 -9.53 20.63 2.88
CA PRO A 59 -9.68 19.22 2.56
C PRO A 59 -8.36 18.57 2.13
N ASP A 60 -7.42 19.36 1.60
CA ASP A 60 -6.09 18.90 1.22
C ASP A 60 -5.29 18.35 2.40
N VAL A 61 -5.48 18.91 3.60
CA VAL A 61 -4.82 18.45 4.83
C VAL A 61 -5.49 17.17 5.32
N GLU A 62 -6.82 17.13 5.30
CA GLU A 62 -7.62 15.97 5.73
C GLU A 62 -7.35 14.72 4.89
N HIS A 63 -7.04 14.88 3.60
CA HIS A 63 -6.68 13.78 2.70
C HIS A 63 -5.18 13.49 2.65
N GLY A 64 -4.36 14.19 3.43
CA GLY A 64 -2.91 14.03 3.47
C GLY A 64 -2.40 13.31 4.72
N GLY A 65 -1.07 13.16 4.77
CA GLY A 65 -0.34 12.57 5.91
C GLY A 65 0.52 13.57 6.66
N LYS A 66 0.10 14.83 6.71
CA LYS A 66 0.84 15.92 7.34
C LYS A 66 -0.01 16.60 8.42
N ILE A 67 0.65 16.97 9.51
CA ILE A 67 0.02 17.64 10.65
C ILE A 67 0.40 19.12 10.71
N ILE A 68 -0.38 19.90 11.44
CA ILE A 68 -0.10 21.31 11.69
C ILE A 68 0.30 21.47 13.15
N MET A 69 1.42 22.14 13.36
CA MET A 69 2.06 22.29 14.67
C MET A 69 2.14 23.75 15.10
N PRO A 70 2.39 24.05 16.39
CA PRO A 70 2.55 25.42 16.84
C PRO A 70 3.95 25.97 16.50
N PRO A 71 4.10 27.29 16.31
CA PRO A 71 5.39 27.91 15.99
C PRO A 71 6.45 27.65 17.07
N SER A 72 6.08 27.54 18.34
CA SER A 72 7.03 27.16 19.41
C SER A 72 7.69 25.80 19.20
N ALA A 73 7.05 24.88 18.46
CA ALA A 73 7.66 23.61 18.11
C ALA A 73 8.80 23.81 17.11
N LEU A 74 8.63 24.67 16.10
CA LEU A 74 9.66 24.97 15.12
C LEU A 74 10.91 25.56 15.77
N ASP A 75 10.75 26.49 16.71
CA ASP A 75 11.87 27.07 17.46
C ASP A 75 12.65 25.98 18.21
N ALA A 76 11.94 25.08 18.87
CA ALA A 76 12.54 23.97 19.61
C ALA A 76 13.26 22.96 18.68
N LEU A 77 12.74 22.72 17.48
CA LEU A 77 13.36 21.86 16.47
C LEU A 77 14.62 22.53 15.87
N THR A 78 14.56 23.83 15.62
CA THR A 78 15.67 24.63 15.08
C THR A 78 16.83 24.70 16.08
N GLN A 79 16.54 24.88 17.37
CA GLN A 79 17.56 24.85 18.43
C GLN A 79 18.29 23.50 18.52
N ARG A 80 17.62 22.41 18.15
CA ARG A 80 18.17 21.05 18.11
C ARG A 80 18.82 20.71 16.76
N ASN A 81 18.86 21.67 15.85
CA ASN A 81 19.47 21.55 14.53
C ASN A 81 18.87 20.41 13.68
N ILE A 82 17.55 20.16 13.84
CA ILE A 82 16.81 19.17 13.06
C ILE A 82 16.58 19.73 11.66
N GLN A 83 17.16 19.08 10.66
CA GLN A 83 17.03 19.46 9.26
C GLN A 83 15.84 18.78 8.61
N TYR A 84 15.38 19.34 7.49
CA TYR A 84 14.33 18.74 6.66
C TYR A 84 14.80 17.40 6.08
N PRO A 85 13.92 16.37 5.95
CA PRO A 85 12.51 16.34 6.34
C PRO A 85 12.27 16.14 7.84
N MET A 86 11.38 16.96 8.41
CA MET A 86 10.98 16.87 9.81
C MET A 86 9.85 15.83 9.95
N LEU A 87 10.22 14.64 10.43
CA LEU A 87 9.30 13.53 10.65
C LEU A 87 9.11 13.30 12.15
N PHE A 88 7.90 12.88 12.50
CA PHE A 88 7.49 12.69 13.88
C PHE A 88 6.83 11.35 14.07
N LYS A 89 7.10 10.73 15.21
CA LYS A 89 6.37 9.58 15.75
C LYS A 89 5.35 10.10 16.75
N LEU A 90 4.09 9.79 16.48
CA LEU A 90 2.97 10.06 17.36
C LEU A 90 2.67 8.78 18.13
N THR A 91 2.73 8.85 19.45
CA THR A 91 2.47 7.71 20.33
C THR A 91 1.29 8.04 21.24
N ASN A 92 0.26 7.21 21.17
CA ASN A 92 -0.85 7.26 22.12
C ASN A 92 -0.53 6.31 23.29
N LYS A 93 -0.34 6.87 24.49
CA LYS A 93 -0.11 6.10 25.72
C LYS A 93 -1.28 5.21 26.11
N PHE A 94 -2.50 5.62 25.78
CA PHE A 94 -3.71 4.92 26.21
C PHE A 94 -3.99 3.67 25.38
N ALA A 95 -3.79 3.75 24.06
CA ALA A 95 -4.05 2.66 23.14
C ALA A 95 -2.80 1.86 22.75
N THR A 96 -1.61 2.24 23.24
CA THR A 96 -0.30 1.65 22.85
C THR A 96 -0.05 1.61 21.34
N LYS A 97 -0.76 2.45 20.58
CA LYS A 97 -0.60 2.62 19.14
C LYS A 97 0.34 3.76 18.85
N SER A 98 1.13 3.61 17.80
CA SER A 98 2.00 4.66 17.29
C SER A 98 1.91 4.76 15.77
N THR A 99 1.88 5.97 15.25
CA THR A 99 1.92 6.29 13.82
C THR A 99 3.03 7.30 13.55
N HIS A 100 3.43 7.44 12.30
CA HIS A 100 4.44 8.40 11.87
C HIS A 100 3.81 9.39 10.91
N CYS A 101 4.16 10.66 11.06
CA CYS A 101 3.67 11.71 10.18
C CYS A 101 4.73 12.78 9.93
N GLY A 102 4.50 13.58 8.89
CA GLY A 102 5.28 14.78 8.62
C GLY A 102 4.55 16.02 9.14
N VAL A 103 5.25 17.14 9.16
CA VAL A 103 4.65 18.47 9.41
C VAL A 103 4.37 19.18 8.08
N LEU A 104 3.21 19.83 7.98
CA LEU A 104 2.87 20.70 6.85
C LEU A 104 3.33 22.14 7.10
N GLU A 105 2.86 22.72 8.20
CA GLU A 105 3.09 24.12 8.55
C GLU A 105 2.99 24.34 10.07
N PHE A 106 3.58 25.44 10.54
CA PHE A 106 3.66 25.79 11.95
C PHE A 106 2.76 27.00 12.28
N VAL A 107 1.44 26.81 12.19
CA VAL A 107 0.43 27.86 12.40
C VAL A 107 -0.60 27.53 13.47
N ALA A 108 -0.45 26.41 14.19
CA ALA A 108 -1.39 26.01 15.24
C ALA A 108 -1.26 26.88 16.50
N ASP A 109 -2.34 26.89 17.31
CA ASP A 109 -2.31 27.47 18.65
C ASP A 109 -1.30 26.76 19.56
N GLU A 110 -0.73 27.51 20.49
CA GLU A 110 0.23 26.98 21.44
C GLU A 110 -0.31 25.81 22.26
N GLY A 111 0.46 24.72 22.30
CA GLY A 111 0.09 23.48 23.00
C GLY A 111 -0.95 22.61 22.29
N ARG A 112 -1.35 22.95 21.05
CA ARG A 112 -2.28 22.17 20.22
C ARG A 112 -1.63 21.74 18.92
N ILE A 113 -2.01 20.58 18.42
CA ILE A 113 -1.69 20.11 17.07
C ILE A 113 -2.97 19.75 16.34
N TYR A 114 -3.00 20.00 15.03
CA TYR A 114 -4.12 19.61 14.18
C TYR A 114 -3.68 18.49 13.26
N MET A 115 -4.47 17.41 13.21
CA MET A 115 -4.18 16.24 12.38
C MET A 115 -5.43 15.73 11.68
N PRO A 116 -5.28 15.02 10.55
CA PRO A 116 -6.40 14.46 9.81
C PRO A 116 -7.23 13.49 10.66
N TYR A 117 -8.54 13.42 10.41
CA TYR A 117 -9.44 12.55 11.18
C TYR A 117 -9.07 11.07 11.05
N TRP A 118 -8.64 10.61 9.87
CA TRP A 118 -8.20 9.22 9.69
C TRP A 118 -7.02 8.87 10.60
N MET A 119 -6.10 9.81 10.85
CA MET A 119 -4.96 9.63 11.73
C MET A 119 -5.40 9.55 13.20
N MET A 120 -6.37 10.38 13.60
CA MET A 120 -7.00 10.28 14.94
C MET A 120 -7.66 8.93 15.16
N ARG A 121 -8.39 8.42 14.15
CA ARG A 121 -9.03 7.11 14.18
C ARG A 121 -8.01 5.99 14.32
N ASN A 122 -6.90 6.04 13.58
CA ASN A 122 -5.83 5.04 13.66
C ASN A 122 -5.22 4.96 15.06
N LEU A 123 -4.95 6.13 15.65
CA LEU A 123 -4.38 6.27 16.98
C LEU A 123 -5.39 6.00 18.11
N LEU A 124 -6.69 5.91 17.80
CA LEU A 124 -7.78 5.78 18.78
C LEU A 124 -7.73 6.91 19.82
N VAL A 125 -7.58 8.15 19.36
CA VAL A 125 -7.54 9.34 20.22
C VAL A 125 -8.76 10.20 19.96
N GLU A 126 -9.40 10.65 21.03
CA GLU A 126 -10.51 11.59 21.00
C GLU A 126 -10.03 13.03 20.85
N GLU A 127 -10.95 13.93 20.49
CA GLU A 127 -10.68 15.35 20.36
C GLU A 127 -10.19 15.97 21.68
N GLY A 128 -9.07 16.67 21.63
CA GLY A 128 -8.42 17.22 22.83
C GLY A 128 -7.62 16.20 23.65
N GLY A 129 -7.49 14.95 23.16
CA GLY A 129 -6.62 13.93 23.74
C GLY A 129 -5.15 14.34 23.71
N PHE A 130 -4.37 13.77 24.62
CA PHE A 130 -2.93 14.01 24.70
C PHE A 130 -2.18 12.96 23.90
N ILE A 131 -1.26 13.41 23.03
CA ILE A 131 -0.37 12.53 22.28
C ILE A 131 1.08 12.92 22.50
N GLU A 132 1.95 11.92 22.61
CA GLU A 132 3.39 12.16 22.63
C GLU A 132 3.92 12.21 21.22
N LEU A 133 4.64 13.29 20.94
CA LEU A 133 5.24 13.53 19.65
C LEU A 133 6.76 13.52 19.83
N GLU A 134 7.42 12.62 19.11
CA GLU A 134 8.88 12.45 19.11
C GLU A 134 9.45 12.69 17.72
N SER A 135 10.53 13.47 17.59
CA SER A 135 11.24 13.60 16.30
C SER A 135 12.05 12.36 15.99
N VAL A 136 11.85 11.81 14.80
CA VAL A 136 12.56 10.64 14.31
C VAL A 136 13.02 10.86 12.88
N SER A 137 14.14 10.25 12.52
CA SER A 137 14.57 10.13 11.13
C SER A 137 14.24 8.71 10.66
N LEU A 138 13.54 8.61 9.53
CA LEU A 138 13.10 7.36 8.93
C LEU A 138 13.85 7.13 7.61
N PRO A 139 14.19 5.86 7.28
CA PRO A 139 14.76 5.54 5.98
C PRO A 139 13.74 5.73 4.86
N VAL A 140 14.22 5.88 3.63
CA VAL A 140 13.39 5.94 2.43
C VAL A 140 12.72 4.58 2.18
N ALA A 141 11.46 4.60 1.77
CA ALA A 141 10.70 3.41 1.40
C ALA A 141 11.20 2.82 0.08
N GLU A 142 11.37 1.50 0.04
CA GLU A 142 11.70 0.76 -1.19
C GLU A 142 10.49 -0.03 -1.71
N TYR A 143 9.71 -0.61 -0.79
CA TYR A 143 8.57 -1.45 -1.10
C TYR A 143 7.46 -1.25 -0.08
N VAL A 144 6.24 -1.20 -0.57
CA VAL A 144 5.03 -1.20 0.25
C VAL A 144 4.02 -2.21 -0.30
N LYS A 145 3.46 -3.01 0.60
CA LYS A 145 2.30 -3.86 0.31
C LYS A 145 1.08 -3.30 0.99
N MET A 146 0.07 -2.93 0.20
CA MET A 146 -1.17 -2.36 0.74
C MET A 146 -2.38 -3.21 0.40
N GLN A 147 -3.30 -3.25 1.35
CA GLN A 147 -4.54 -3.98 1.23
C GLN A 147 -5.72 -3.00 1.19
N PRO A 148 -6.46 -2.92 0.07
CA PRO A 148 -7.70 -2.16 0.02
C PRO A 148 -8.75 -2.78 0.97
N GLN A 149 -9.48 -1.95 1.70
CA GLN A 149 -10.54 -2.42 2.60
C GLN A 149 -11.88 -2.60 1.89
N SER A 150 -12.09 -1.94 0.75
CA SER A 150 -13.32 -2.04 -0.05
C SER A 150 -13.05 -2.66 -1.44
N VAL A 151 -14.05 -3.38 -1.94
CA VAL A 151 -14.09 -3.89 -3.33
C VAL A 151 -14.24 -2.77 -4.36
N ASP A 152 -14.72 -1.59 -3.94
CA ASP A 152 -14.85 -0.41 -4.82
C ASP A 152 -13.51 -0.01 -5.45
N PHE A 153 -12.40 -0.43 -4.85
CA PHE A 153 -11.07 -0.23 -5.40
C PHE A 153 -10.86 -0.94 -6.76
N LEU A 154 -11.58 -2.05 -7.01
CA LEU A 154 -11.50 -2.79 -8.28
C LEU A 154 -12.10 -2.00 -9.46
N ASP A 155 -12.98 -1.04 -9.19
CA ASP A 155 -13.59 -0.19 -10.21
C ASP A 155 -12.61 0.87 -10.76
N ILE A 156 -11.46 1.05 -10.11
CA ILE A 156 -10.46 2.05 -10.52
C ILE A 156 -9.67 1.52 -11.71
N SER A 157 -9.72 2.23 -12.84
CA SER A 157 -9.03 1.80 -14.06
C SER A 157 -7.50 1.75 -13.93
N ASN A 158 -6.90 2.64 -13.12
CA ASN A 158 -5.46 2.64 -12.85
C ASN A 158 -5.17 2.87 -11.35
N PRO A 159 -5.20 1.81 -10.53
CA PRO A 159 -5.05 1.91 -9.09
C PRO A 159 -3.65 2.40 -8.67
N LYS A 160 -2.60 2.01 -9.40
CA LYS A 160 -1.21 2.39 -9.08
C LYS A 160 -1.01 3.90 -9.20
N ALA A 161 -1.44 4.50 -10.31
CA ALA A 161 -1.26 5.93 -10.54
C ALA A 161 -2.06 6.80 -9.56
N VAL A 162 -3.28 6.38 -9.20
CA VAL A 162 -4.11 7.09 -8.21
C VAL A 162 -3.41 7.14 -6.86
N LEU A 163 -2.86 6.00 -6.47
CA LEU A 163 -2.19 5.86 -5.20
C LEU A 163 -0.84 6.60 -5.18
N GLU A 164 -0.02 6.52 -6.22
CA GLU A 164 1.23 7.30 -6.34
C GLU A 164 0.95 8.80 -6.22
N ARG A 165 -0.13 9.28 -6.84
CA ARG A 165 -0.56 10.68 -6.71
C ARG A 165 -0.99 11.00 -5.28
N ALA A 166 -1.76 10.12 -4.64
CA ALA A 166 -2.20 10.32 -3.27
C ALA A 166 -1.01 10.33 -2.31
N LEU A 167 -0.09 9.37 -2.42
CA LEU A 167 1.07 9.22 -1.54
C LEU A 167 2.01 10.42 -1.56
N ARG A 168 2.01 11.26 -2.60
CA ARG A 168 2.75 12.54 -2.61
C ARG A 168 2.32 13.52 -1.51
N THR A 169 1.08 13.43 -1.01
CA THR A 169 0.61 14.26 0.11
C THR A 169 1.00 13.67 1.47
N PHE A 170 1.43 12.41 1.51
CA PHE A 170 1.88 11.72 2.71
C PHE A 170 3.40 11.87 2.84
N ALA A 171 3.88 11.96 4.08
CA ALA A 171 5.31 12.05 4.36
C ALA A 171 5.88 10.70 4.82
N CYS A 172 5.09 9.93 5.57
CA CYS A 172 5.50 8.68 6.18
C CYS A 172 4.43 7.61 6.01
N LEU A 173 4.85 6.35 6.11
CA LEU A 173 3.98 5.19 6.27
C LEU A 173 4.47 4.35 7.45
N THR A 174 3.53 3.77 8.18
CA THR A 174 3.79 2.79 9.25
C THR A 174 3.08 1.49 8.92
N ILE A 175 3.63 0.34 9.36
CA ILE A 175 2.95 -0.95 9.27
C ILE A 175 1.67 -0.89 10.11
N ASP A 176 0.61 -1.56 9.63
CA ASP A 176 -0.72 -1.67 10.24
C ASP A 176 -1.50 -0.33 10.37
N ASP A 177 -1.04 0.74 9.73
CA ASP A 177 -1.80 1.98 9.61
C ASP A 177 -2.85 1.87 8.49
N ILE A 178 -4.07 2.35 8.79
CA ILE A 178 -5.16 2.46 7.82
C ILE A 178 -5.17 3.88 7.24
N ILE A 179 -4.64 4.05 6.03
CA ILE A 179 -4.64 5.35 5.34
C ILE A 179 -5.94 5.53 4.56
N SER A 180 -6.47 6.75 4.56
CA SER A 180 -7.65 7.11 3.77
C SER A 180 -7.26 8.08 2.66
N ILE A 181 -7.54 7.72 1.41
CA ILE A 181 -7.32 8.58 0.24
C ILE A 181 -8.66 8.94 -0.40
N ASN A 182 -8.75 10.12 -1.01
CA ASN A 182 -9.94 10.56 -1.73
C ASN A 182 -9.68 10.54 -3.24
N TYR A 183 -10.55 9.85 -3.98
CA TYR A 183 -10.49 9.77 -5.44
C TYR A 183 -11.90 9.76 -6.03
N ASN A 184 -12.17 10.64 -7.00
CA ASN A 184 -13.50 10.83 -7.60
C ASN A 184 -14.62 11.00 -6.56
N ASP A 185 -14.37 11.85 -5.56
CA ASP A 185 -15.29 12.13 -4.43
C ASP A 185 -15.67 10.90 -3.58
N LYS A 186 -14.93 9.80 -3.72
CA LYS A 186 -15.06 8.60 -2.89
C LYS A 186 -13.81 8.42 -2.03
N LYS A 187 -14.03 8.12 -0.76
CA LYS A 187 -12.96 7.79 0.19
C LYS A 187 -12.65 6.29 0.09
N TYR A 188 -11.38 5.96 -0.13
CA TYR A 188 -10.88 4.59 -0.14
C TYR A 188 -9.90 4.42 1.01
N GLU A 189 -10.11 3.37 1.80
CA GLU A 189 -9.26 3.02 2.93
C GLU A 189 -8.31 1.87 2.55
N PHE A 190 -7.03 2.01 2.89
CA PHE A 190 -5.99 1.02 2.64
C PHE A 190 -5.25 0.71 3.93
N ASN A 191 -5.09 -0.57 4.22
CA ASN A 191 -4.25 -1.03 5.31
C ASN A 191 -2.83 -1.32 4.79
N VAL A 192 -1.82 -0.83 5.50
CA VAL A 192 -0.42 -1.11 5.17
C VAL A 192 -0.01 -2.44 5.80
N LEU A 193 0.21 -3.47 4.98
CA LEU A 193 0.57 -4.81 5.46
C LEU A 193 2.08 -4.97 5.67
N GLU A 194 2.88 -4.49 4.72
CA GLU A 194 4.33 -4.67 4.75
C GLU A 194 5.04 -3.42 4.23
N LEU A 195 6.16 -3.08 4.90
CA LEU A 195 7.06 -1.99 4.53
C LEU A 195 8.51 -2.47 4.55
N ARG A 196 9.32 -1.96 3.63
CA ARG A 196 10.77 -2.18 3.59
C ARG A 196 11.50 -0.85 3.36
N PRO A 197 12.65 -0.62 4.04
CA PRO A 197 13.44 -1.57 4.84
C PRO A 197 13.06 -1.66 6.34
N ALA A 198 12.19 -0.79 6.84
CA ALA A 198 11.81 -0.72 8.25
C ALA A 198 10.29 -0.69 8.43
N GLY A 199 9.81 -0.89 9.66
CA GLY A 199 8.38 -0.83 9.97
C GLY A 199 7.76 0.58 9.94
N ALA A 200 8.60 1.60 9.79
CA ALA A 200 8.19 2.95 9.49
C ALA A 200 9.18 3.54 8.48
N VAL A 201 8.66 4.13 7.41
CA VAL A 201 9.46 4.64 6.29
C VAL A 201 8.99 6.02 5.87
N SER A 202 9.91 6.79 5.31
CA SER A 202 9.66 8.07 4.66
C SER A 202 9.39 7.85 3.17
N ILE A 203 8.37 8.52 2.64
CA ILE A 203 7.95 8.43 1.22
C ILE A 203 8.04 9.78 0.50
N ILE A 204 8.76 10.74 1.08
CA ILE A 204 8.89 12.09 0.52
C ILE A 204 9.73 12.03 -0.76
N GLU A 205 9.11 12.32 -1.91
CA GLU A 205 9.78 12.38 -3.22
C GLU A 205 10.52 11.09 -3.61
N CYS A 206 10.01 9.94 -3.16
CA CYS A 206 10.63 8.64 -3.40
C CYS A 206 9.80 7.80 -4.37
N ASP A 207 10.48 7.12 -5.29
CA ASP A 207 9.89 6.13 -6.17
C ASP A 207 9.99 4.76 -5.48
N MET A 208 8.89 4.28 -4.90
CA MET A 208 8.81 2.98 -4.24
C MET A 208 7.92 2.01 -5.00
N ASN A 209 8.18 0.72 -4.85
CA ASN A 209 7.39 -0.30 -5.53
C ASN A 209 6.13 -0.63 -4.72
N VAL A 210 4.96 -0.38 -5.31
CA VAL A 210 3.67 -0.66 -4.68
C VAL A 210 3.11 -1.99 -5.17
N ASP A 211 2.76 -2.85 -4.21
CA ASP A 211 2.04 -4.09 -4.44
C ASP A 211 0.69 -4.11 -3.73
N PHE A 212 -0.30 -4.77 -4.32
CA PHE A 212 -1.66 -4.83 -3.81
C PHE A 212 -2.00 -6.23 -3.33
N ALA A 213 -2.40 -6.35 -2.08
CA ALA A 213 -3.03 -7.55 -1.56
C ALA A 213 -4.52 -7.60 -1.96
N PRO A 214 -5.13 -8.79 -2.04
CA PRO A 214 -6.57 -8.90 -2.26
C PRO A 214 -7.36 -8.18 -1.16
N PRO A 215 -8.45 -7.47 -1.50
CA PRO A 215 -9.25 -6.75 -0.51
C PRO A 215 -9.85 -7.67 0.54
N VAL A 216 -10.10 -7.13 1.73
CA VAL A 216 -10.77 -7.87 2.82
C VAL A 216 -12.18 -8.24 2.36
N GLY A 217 -12.49 -9.54 2.34
CA GLY A 217 -13.80 -10.04 1.94
C GLY A 217 -13.96 -10.36 0.44
N TYR A 218 -12.90 -10.28 -0.37
CA TYR A 218 -12.95 -10.79 -1.75
C TYR A 218 -13.08 -12.32 -1.73
N VAL A 219 -14.23 -12.82 -2.18
CA VAL A 219 -14.39 -14.23 -2.57
C VAL A 219 -14.07 -14.29 -4.05
N GLU A 220 -12.94 -14.93 -4.39
CA GLU A 220 -12.60 -15.21 -5.78
C GLU A 220 -13.75 -16.01 -6.41
N PRO A 221 -14.37 -15.55 -7.50
CA PRO A 221 -15.39 -16.33 -8.17
C PRO A 221 -14.73 -17.63 -8.63
N GLU A 222 -15.20 -18.77 -8.11
CA GLU A 222 -14.74 -20.08 -8.55
C GLU A 222 -15.03 -20.20 -10.05
N TYR A 223 -13.99 -20.02 -10.87
CA TYR A 223 -14.05 -20.49 -12.23
C TYR A 223 -14.07 -22.01 -12.17
N SER A 224 -15.26 -22.59 -12.21
CA SER A 224 -15.41 -23.99 -12.55
C SER A 224 -14.79 -24.16 -13.94
N LYS A 225 -13.55 -24.64 -13.99
CA LYS A 225 -13.03 -25.26 -15.21
C LYS A 225 -14.11 -26.26 -15.62
N PRO A 226 -14.67 -26.21 -16.85
CA PRO A 226 -15.55 -27.26 -17.31
C PRO A 226 -14.80 -28.57 -17.10
N ALA A 227 -15.31 -29.41 -16.19
CA ALA A 227 -14.72 -30.70 -15.93
C ALA A 227 -14.73 -31.45 -17.25
N GLU A 228 -13.54 -31.77 -17.77
CA GLU A 228 -13.37 -32.84 -18.72
C GLU A 228 -13.95 -34.09 -18.06
N ALA A 229 -15.18 -34.43 -18.42
CA ALA A 229 -15.78 -35.71 -18.09
C ALA A 229 -14.97 -36.78 -18.84
N MET A 230 -13.95 -37.31 -18.16
CA MET A 230 -13.44 -38.63 -18.44
C MET A 230 -14.54 -39.63 -18.07
N GLU A 231 -15.24 -40.14 -19.07
CA GLU A 231 -15.80 -41.49 -19.02
C GLU A 231 -15.01 -42.34 -20.01
N GLU A 232 -14.27 -43.30 -19.46
CA GLU A 232 -13.68 -44.41 -20.19
C GLU A 232 -14.81 -45.29 -20.71
N ASP A 233 -15.07 -45.25 -22.02
CA ASP A 233 -15.57 -46.40 -22.74
C ASP A 233 -14.74 -46.53 -24.02
N GLY A 234 -14.07 -47.67 -24.17
CA GLY A 234 -13.08 -47.92 -25.22
C GLY A 234 -13.66 -47.76 -26.62
N VAL A 235 -13.05 -46.90 -27.43
CA VAL A 235 -13.34 -46.80 -28.86
C VAL A 235 -12.09 -47.17 -29.66
N ASP A 236 -12.21 -48.26 -30.41
CA ASP A 236 -11.22 -48.77 -31.36
C ASP A 236 -10.94 -47.73 -32.47
N TYR A 237 -9.66 -47.40 -32.68
CA TYR A 237 -9.19 -46.40 -33.64
C TYR A 237 -9.05 -46.93 -35.08
N SER A 238 -9.53 -48.14 -35.38
CA SER A 238 -9.36 -48.76 -36.70
C SER A 238 -10.38 -48.31 -37.77
N SER A 239 -11.31 -47.39 -37.47
CA SER A 239 -12.35 -46.96 -38.43
C SER A 239 -12.49 -45.44 -38.64
N ILE A 240 -11.45 -44.65 -38.38
CA ILE A 240 -11.45 -43.23 -38.77
C ILE A 240 -11.18 -43.11 -40.28
N LYS A 241 -12.24 -43.11 -41.08
CA LYS A 241 -12.18 -42.56 -42.44
C LYS A 241 -12.19 -41.03 -42.32
N ILE A 242 -11.02 -40.39 -42.46
CA ILE A 242 -10.91 -38.94 -42.59
C ILE A 242 -11.52 -38.56 -43.96
N PRO A 243 -12.67 -37.87 -44.03
CA PRO A 243 -13.12 -37.34 -45.31
C PRO A 243 -12.28 -36.09 -45.59
N GLN A 244 -11.35 -36.20 -46.55
CA GLN A 244 -10.78 -35.03 -47.20
C GLN A 244 -11.91 -34.30 -47.93
N THR A 245 -12.41 -33.22 -47.36
CA THR A 245 -13.31 -32.31 -48.08
C THR A 245 -12.94 -30.87 -47.74
N GLY A 246 -12.63 -30.12 -48.80
CA GLY A 246 -11.98 -28.82 -48.79
C GLY A 246 -12.70 -27.68 -48.06
N PHE A 247 -12.08 -26.51 -48.15
CA PHE A 247 -12.52 -25.24 -47.58
C PHE A 247 -14.02 -25.02 -47.74
N LYS A 248 -14.72 -24.88 -46.61
CA LYS A 248 -16.15 -24.57 -46.56
C LYS A 248 -16.30 -23.08 -46.22
N ALA A 249 -16.60 -22.26 -47.22
CA ALA A 249 -16.93 -20.86 -46.99
C ALA A 249 -18.20 -20.75 -46.13
N PHE A 250 -18.26 -19.71 -45.29
CA PHE A 250 -19.31 -19.43 -44.30
C PHE A 250 -20.71 -19.84 -44.77
N GLY A 251 -21.29 -20.84 -44.11
CA GLY A 251 -22.62 -21.38 -44.39
C GLY A 251 -23.77 -20.52 -43.83
N CYS A 252 -23.61 -19.19 -43.86
CA CYS A 252 -24.62 -18.26 -43.38
C CYS A 252 -25.62 -18.00 -44.51
N GLU A 253 -26.91 -18.32 -44.33
CA GLU A 253 -27.94 -17.86 -45.27
C GLU A 253 -28.13 -16.35 -45.12
N GLY A 254 -27.76 -15.59 -46.14
CA GLY A 254 -27.97 -14.14 -46.19
C GLY A 254 -29.45 -13.81 -46.38
N ASN A 255 -30.03 -13.06 -45.44
CA ASN A 255 -31.41 -12.59 -45.52
C ASN A 255 -31.49 -11.25 -46.28
N ARG A 256 -32.46 -11.10 -47.18
CA ARG A 256 -32.67 -9.85 -47.94
C ARG A 256 -33.51 -8.88 -47.11
N LEU A 257 -33.06 -7.63 -46.98
CA LEU A 257 -33.77 -6.60 -46.22
C LEU A 257 -35.08 -6.10 -46.88
N ASP A 258 -35.36 -6.49 -48.13
CA ASP A 258 -36.56 -6.06 -48.88
C ASP A 258 -37.77 -7.02 -48.81
N GLY A 259 -37.76 -8.02 -47.91
CA GLY A 259 -38.97 -8.78 -47.55
C GLY A 259 -39.62 -9.67 -48.62
N LYS A 260 -38.97 -9.95 -49.77
CA LYS A 260 -39.48 -10.90 -50.78
C LYS A 260 -38.64 -12.18 -50.84
N ALA A 261 -39.34 -13.32 -50.91
CA ALA A 261 -38.74 -14.66 -50.91
C ALA A 261 -37.90 -14.94 -52.17
N LYS A 262 -36.75 -15.58 -51.98
CA LYS A 262 -35.78 -15.93 -53.04
C LYS A 262 -36.24 -17.18 -53.80
N LYS A 263 -36.25 -17.14 -55.13
CA LYS A 263 -36.48 -18.30 -56.01
C LYS A 263 -35.16 -19.03 -56.25
N ASN A 264 -35.10 -20.31 -55.90
CA ASN A 264 -33.91 -21.15 -56.07
C ASN A 264 -33.79 -21.67 -57.51
N THR A 265 -32.67 -21.38 -58.17
CA THR A 265 -32.23 -22.10 -59.38
C THR A 265 -30.78 -22.52 -59.15
N SER A 266 -30.56 -23.83 -59.12
CA SER A 266 -29.25 -24.48 -59.12
C SER A 266 -28.67 -24.54 -60.53
N ALA A 267 -27.42 -24.11 -60.72
CA ALA A 267 -26.61 -24.51 -61.86
C ALA A 267 -25.11 -24.42 -61.50
N GLU A 268 -24.43 -25.56 -61.66
CA GLU A 268 -22.98 -25.73 -61.61
C GLU A 268 -22.31 -25.01 -62.79
N SER A 269 -21.11 -24.45 -62.59
CA SER A 269 -20.03 -24.55 -63.59
C SER A 269 -18.65 -24.28 -62.97
N SER A 270 -17.71 -25.13 -63.35
CA SER A 270 -16.30 -25.23 -62.98
C SER A 270 -15.39 -24.39 -63.89
N SER A 271 -14.30 -23.82 -63.35
CA SER A 271 -13.06 -23.53 -64.12
C SER A 271 -11.83 -23.29 -63.18
N PRO A 272 -10.58 -23.48 -63.66
CA PRO A 272 -9.42 -23.83 -62.83
C PRO A 272 -8.53 -22.65 -62.41
N LEU A 273 -7.85 -22.78 -61.27
CA LEU A 273 -6.84 -21.84 -60.76
C LEU A 273 -5.45 -22.18 -61.32
N SER A 274 -4.80 -21.19 -61.95
CA SER A 274 -3.39 -21.23 -62.32
C SER A 274 -2.48 -20.98 -61.11
N GLN A 275 -1.40 -21.78 -61.03
CA GLN A 275 -0.33 -21.66 -60.05
C GLN A 275 0.48 -20.39 -60.29
N HIS A 276 0.79 -19.66 -59.21
CA HIS A 276 1.85 -18.65 -59.23
C HIS A 276 2.82 -18.95 -58.08
N GLU A 277 3.93 -19.61 -58.41
CA GLU A 277 5.09 -19.79 -57.55
C GLU A 277 5.76 -18.43 -57.31
N ARG A 278 5.94 -18.05 -56.05
CA ARG A 278 6.88 -16.99 -55.68
C ARG A 278 8.21 -17.64 -55.31
N ASN A 279 9.17 -17.53 -56.23
CA ASN A 279 10.57 -17.84 -55.96
C ASN A 279 11.15 -16.83 -54.98
N ILE A 280 11.86 -17.38 -53.99
CA ILE A 280 12.74 -16.70 -53.06
C ILE A 280 14.08 -16.51 -53.80
N ILE A 281 14.55 -15.25 -53.91
CA ILE A 281 15.97 -14.88 -53.80
C ILE A 281 16.02 -13.54 -53.07
#